data_AF-A0A6G9Z418-F1
#
_entry.id   AF-A0A6G9Z418-F1
#
_cell.length_a   1.000
_cell.length_b   1.000
_cell.length_c   1.000
_cell.angle_alpha   90.00
_cell.angle_beta   90.00
_cell.angle_gamma   90.00
#
_symmetry.space_group_name_H-M   'P 1'
#
loop_
_entity.id
_entity.type
_entity.pdbx_description
1 polymer ?
#
loop_
_entity_poly.entity_id
_entity_poly.type
_entity_poly.pdbx_seq_one_letter_code
_entity_poly.pdbx_strand_id
1 'polypeptide(L)'
;MTGAENGGIRLTEADGIRVTWRIDRPHRIVIMAVHNMIDNSPMYTFGPDCPDLVQARDRMPKLAKAWDAVRHQFWMQWGSPHWVSSAVRHADELPSIKPWVCAIEERAGDGYHVEREPNPPYGWNLFDPAGAVVCSGSLDRLELWVLHRTTRPQ
;
A
#
# COMPACT_ATOMS: atom_id res chain seq x y z
N MET A 1 -18.52 -15.52 17.77
CA MET A 1 -18.89 -15.02 16.42
C MET A 1 -19.40 -13.61 16.66
N THR A 2 -18.77 -12.53 16.24
CA THR A 2 -18.25 -12.22 14.90
C THR A 2 -17.10 -11.22 15.04
N GLY A 3 -15.90 -11.58 14.57
CA GLY A 3 -14.80 -10.63 14.41
C GLY A 3 -15.03 -9.86 13.12
N ALA A 4 -15.56 -8.64 13.22
CA ALA A 4 -15.67 -7.73 12.09
C ALA A 4 -14.26 -7.21 11.75
N GLU A 5 -13.64 -7.89 10.81
CA GLU A 5 -12.64 -7.38 9.88
C GLU A 5 -12.68 -5.86 9.65
N ASN A 6 -11.55 -5.19 9.86
CA ASN A 6 -11.31 -3.76 9.54
C ASN A 6 -11.25 -3.51 8.01
N GLY A 7 -12.26 -3.95 7.26
CA GLY A 7 -12.46 -3.68 5.83
C GLY A 7 -13.44 -2.54 5.58
N GLY A 8 -13.28 -1.42 6.29
CA GLY A 8 -14.22 -0.29 6.23
C GLY A 8 -14.47 0.19 4.80
N ILE A 9 -15.76 0.42 4.47
CA ILE A 9 -16.16 1.05 3.21
C ILE A 9 -15.63 2.49 3.21
N ARG A 10 -15.03 2.90 2.10
CA ARG A 10 -14.43 4.21 1.88
C ARG A 10 -15.12 4.94 0.74
N LEU A 11 -15.06 6.25 0.82
CA LEU A 11 -15.61 7.16 -0.16
C LEU A 11 -14.53 8.12 -0.61
N THR A 12 -14.35 8.26 -1.92
CA THR A 12 -13.44 9.25 -2.49
C THR A 12 -14.17 10.06 -3.55
N GLU A 13 -13.99 11.38 -3.49
CA GLU A 13 -14.70 12.34 -4.34
C GLU A 13 -13.69 13.13 -5.17
N ALA A 14 -13.86 13.15 -6.49
CA ALA A 14 -12.98 13.87 -7.41
C ALA A 14 -13.69 14.14 -8.73
N ASP A 15 -13.48 15.33 -9.30
CA ASP A 15 -14.01 15.74 -10.62
C ASP A 15 -15.54 15.58 -10.76
N GLY A 16 -16.29 15.81 -9.66
CA GLY A 16 -17.74 15.61 -9.64
C GLY A 16 -18.18 14.14 -9.58
N ILE A 17 -17.25 13.22 -9.36
CA ILE A 17 -17.51 11.78 -9.20
C ILE A 17 -17.27 11.37 -7.76
N ARG A 18 -18.14 10.49 -7.26
CA ARG A 18 -18.00 9.84 -5.96
C ARG A 18 -17.82 8.35 -6.16
N VAL A 19 -16.70 7.83 -5.69
CA VAL A 19 -16.34 6.41 -5.77
C VAL A 19 -16.45 5.79 -4.38
N THR A 20 -17.24 4.73 -4.29
CA THR A 20 -17.32 3.88 -3.09
C THR A 20 -16.44 2.67 -3.30
N TRP A 21 -15.49 2.44 -2.40
CA TRP A 21 -14.50 1.38 -2.52
C TRP A 21 -14.13 0.81 -1.16
N ARG A 22 -13.55 -0.39 -1.15
CA ARG A 22 -13.02 -1.02 0.06
C ARG A 22 -11.67 -1.66 -0.25
N ILE A 23 -10.98 -2.09 0.80
CA ILE A 23 -9.75 -2.86 0.66
C ILE A 23 -10.07 -4.30 1.04
N ASP A 24 -9.81 -5.20 0.11
CA ASP A 24 -9.91 -6.64 0.29
C ASP A 24 -8.51 -7.23 0.49
N ARG A 25 -8.40 -8.31 1.27
CA ARG A 25 -7.09 -8.82 1.70
C ARG A 25 -6.33 -9.48 0.53
N PRO A 26 -4.99 -9.32 0.45
CA PRO A 26 -4.16 -8.51 1.36
C PRO A 26 -4.14 -7.00 1.05
N HIS A 27 -4.24 -6.55 -0.22
CA HIS A 27 -4.17 -5.10 -0.56
C HIS A 27 -4.95 -4.73 -1.84
N ARG A 28 -6.09 -5.37 -2.10
CA ARG A 28 -6.86 -5.14 -3.32
C ARG A 28 -7.86 -4.01 -3.12
N ILE A 29 -7.73 -2.93 -3.88
CA ILE A 29 -8.77 -1.89 -3.95
C ILE A 29 -9.93 -2.45 -4.76
N VAL A 30 -11.07 -2.65 -4.10
CA VAL A 30 -12.30 -3.16 -4.71
C VAL A 30 -13.26 -1.99 -4.87
N ILE A 31 -13.70 -1.73 -6.12
CA ILE A 31 -14.64 -0.66 -6.43
C ILE A 31 -16.06 -1.22 -6.33
N MET A 32 -16.85 -0.63 -5.44
CA MET A 32 -18.23 -1.08 -5.17
C MET A 32 -19.25 -0.29 -5.98
N ALA A 33 -19.07 1.03 -6.08
CA ALA A 33 -19.97 1.88 -6.83
C ALA A 33 -19.30 3.18 -7.27
N VAL A 34 -19.84 3.77 -8.33
CA VAL A 34 -19.44 5.07 -8.88
C VAL A 34 -20.70 5.89 -9.09
N HIS A 35 -20.75 7.07 -8.48
CA HIS A 35 -21.89 7.99 -8.55
C HIS A 35 -21.45 9.32 -9.17
N ASN A 36 -22.34 9.92 -9.95
CA ASN A 36 -22.21 11.31 -10.35
C ASN A 36 -22.68 12.19 -9.19
N MET A 37 -21.88 13.14 -8.73
CA MET A 37 -22.29 14.05 -7.65
C MET A 37 -23.26 15.14 -8.09
N ILE A 38 -23.32 15.45 -9.38
CA ILE A 38 -24.20 16.52 -9.90
C ILE A 38 -25.68 16.10 -9.79
N ASP A 39 -25.96 14.85 -10.14
CA ASP A 39 -27.32 14.30 -10.17
C ASP A 39 -27.55 13.24 -9.09
N ASN A 40 -26.51 12.89 -8.32
CA ASN A 40 -26.47 11.77 -7.38
C ASN A 40 -26.85 10.40 -7.99
N SER A 41 -26.92 10.32 -9.32
CA SER A 41 -27.24 9.10 -10.05
C SER A 41 -26.08 8.09 -10.02
N PRO A 42 -26.36 6.80 -9.78
CA PRO A 42 -25.37 5.74 -9.89
C PRO A 42 -24.92 5.63 -11.35
N MET A 43 -23.68 6.02 -11.63
CA MET A 43 -23.08 5.77 -12.95
C MET A 43 -22.81 4.27 -13.12
N TYR A 44 -22.41 3.61 -12.04
CA TYR A 44 -22.18 2.18 -12.02
C TYR A 44 -22.32 1.62 -10.61
N THR A 45 -23.11 0.56 -10.47
CA THR A 45 -23.18 -0.24 -9.24
C THR A 45 -22.66 -1.63 -9.58
N PHE A 46 -21.55 -2.03 -8.98
CA PHE A 46 -21.01 -3.37 -9.20
C PHE A 46 -21.79 -4.36 -8.33
N GLY A 47 -22.16 -5.50 -8.92
CA GLY A 47 -22.81 -6.59 -8.20
C GLY A 47 -21.82 -7.33 -7.28
N PRO A 48 -22.10 -8.60 -6.91
CA PRO A 48 -21.22 -9.35 -6.02
C PRO A 48 -19.78 -9.52 -6.56
N ASP A 49 -19.60 -9.42 -7.89
CA ASP A 49 -18.29 -9.41 -8.55
C ASP A 49 -17.78 -7.96 -8.74
N CYS A 50 -17.30 -7.38 -7.65
CA CYS A 50 -16.75 -6.03 -7.66
C CYS A 50 -15.35 -6.02 -8.29
N PRO A 51 -15.09 -5.21 -9.34
CA PRO A 51 -13.80 -5.15 -9.99
C PRO A 51 -12.76 -4.46 -9.11
N ASP A 52 -11.49 -4.75 -9.38
CA ASP A 52 -10.41 -3.94 -8.83
C ASP A 52 -10.22 -2.60 -9.56
N LEU A 53 -9.42 -1.72 -8.97
CA LEU A 53 -9.11 -0.41 -9.53
C LEU A 53 -8.55 -0.48 -10.97
N VAL A 54 -7.76 -1.50 -11.31
CA VAL A 54 -7.18 -1.63 -12.66
C VAL A 54 -8.29 -1.94 -13.65
N GLN A 55 -9.15 -2.90 -13.32
CA GLN A 55 -10.32 -3.27 -14.12
C GLN A 55 -11.33 -2.12 -14.26
N ALA A 56 -11.60 -1.37 -13.19
CA ALA A 56 -12.49 -0.21 -13.23
C ALA A 56 -11.93 0.91 -14.14
N ARG A 57 -10.61 1.13 -14.09
CA ARG A 57 -9.93 2.11 -14.95
C ARG A 57 -9.99 1.72 -16.42
N ASP A 58 -9.81 0.44 -16.74
CA ASP A 58 -9.89 -0.08 -18.11
C ASP A 58 -11.29 0.12 -18.71
N ARG A 59 -12.33 -0.16 -17.92
CA ARG A 59 -13.73 0.04 -18.34
C ARG A 59 -14.09 1.51 -18.51
N MET A 60 -13.50 2.39 -17.71
CA MET A 60 -13.89 3.80 -17.61
C MET A 60 -12.67 4.73 -17.59
N PRO A 61 -11.91 4.80 -18.70
CA PRO A 61 -10.69 5.61 -18.77
C PRO A 61 -10.98 7.11 -18.63
N LYS A 62 -12.21 7.55 -18.95
CA LYS A 62 -12.67 8.94 -18.82
C LYS A 62 -12.68 9.44 -17.37
N LEU A 63 -12.72 8.54 -16.38
CA LEU A 63 -12.71 8.90 -14.96
C LEU A 63 -11.30 8.84 -14.33
N ALA A 64 -10.25 8.99 -15.14
CA ALA A 64 -8.85 8.89 -14.71
C ALA A 64 -8.53 9.68 -13.43
N LYS A 65 -9.07 10.89 -13.28
CA LYS A 65 -8.88 11.73 -12.09
C LYS A 65 -9.48 11.11 -10.82
N ALA A 66 -10.65 10.47 -10.92
CA ALA A 66 -11.27 9.80 -9.79
C ALA A 66 -10.49 8.53 -9.39
N TRP A 67 -9.97 7.80 -10.37
CA TRP A 67 -9.10 6.64 -10.13
C TRP A 67 -7.77 7.04 -9.48
N ASP A 68 -7.18 8.15 -9.92
CA ASP A 68 -5.98 8.71 -9.32
C ASP A 68 -6.22 9.14 -7.86
N ALA A 69 -7.36 9.76 -7.57
CA ALA A 69 -7.74 10.14 -6.21
C ALA A 69 -7.94 8.92 -5.29
N VAL A 70 -8.64 7.88 -5.77
CA VAL A 70 -8.83 6.62 -5.01
C VAL A 70 -7.48 5.97 -4.73
N ARG A 71 -6.62 5.91 -5.74
CA ARG A 71 -5.25 5.42 -5.59
C ARG A 71 -4.53 6.27 -4.54
N HIS A 72 -4.52 7.59 -4.67
CA HIS A 72 -3.85 8.49 -3.75
C HIS A 72 -4.33 8.35 -2.31
N GLN A 73 -5.64 8.21 -2.07
CA GLN A 73 -6.19 7.98 -0.74
C GLN A 73 -5.86 6.61 -0.17
N PHE A 74 -5.89 5.56 -1.01
CA PHE A 74 -5.34 4.26 -0.63
C PHE A 74 -3.89 4.43 -0.18
N TRP A 75 -3.11 5.21 -0.93
CA TRP A 75 -1.73 5.48 -0.58
C TRP A 75 -1.62 6.29 0.75
N MET A 76 -2.28 7.42 0.90
CA MET A 76 -2.20 8.21 2.15
C MET A 76 -2.62 7.43 3.41
N GLN A 77 -3.56 6.49 3.27
CA GLN A 77 -4.06 5.73 4.41
C GLN A 77 -3.21 4.50 4.75
N TRP A 78 -2.57 3.88 3.76
CA TRP A 78 -1.69 2.73 3.95
C TRP A 78 -0.24 3.07 4.11
N GLY A 79 0.09 4.35 4.11
CA GLY A 79 1.12 4.64 5.05
C GLY A 79 1.34 6.07 5.46
N SER A 80 1.80 6.07 6.69
CA SER A 80 2.72 7.04 7.22
C SER A 80 3.77 7.36 6.14
N PRO A 81 4.06 8.64 5.86
CA PRO A 81 4.81 9.13 4.68
C PRO A 81 6.14 8.43 4.35
N HIS A 82 6.69 7.62 5.26
CA HIS A 82 7.83 6.73 5.01
C HIS A 82 7.57 5.65 3.94
N TRP A 83 6.35 5.14 3.81
CA TRP A 83 6.04 4.04 2.88
C TRP A 83 5.91 4.49 1.40
N VAL A 84 5.46 5.73 1.13
CA VAL A 84 5.46 6.32 -0.22
C VAL A 84 6.90 6.52 -0.66
N SER A 85 7.76 6.89 0.29
CA SER A 85 9.19 7.04 0.04
C SER A 85 9.84 5.68 -0.27
N SER A 86 9.47 4.62 0.44
CA SER A 86 9.92 3.24 0.17
C SER A 86 9.48 2.74 -1.22
N ALA A 87 8.20 2.86 -1.56
CA ALA A 87 7.68 2.41 -2.86
C ALA A 87 8.32 3.15 -4.06
N VAL A 88 8.67 4.42 -3.88
CA VAL A 88 9.42 5.21 -4.86
C VAL A 88 10.88 4.79 -4.93
N ARG A 89 11.55 4.59 -3.78
CA ARG A 89 12.95 4.13 -3.70
C ARG A 89 13.15 2.75 -4.34
N HIS A 90 12.15 1.89 -4.26
CA HIS A 90 12.20 0.54 -4.80
C HIS A 90 11.51 0.40 -6.15
N ALA A 91 11.20 1.48 -6.88
CA ALA A 91 10.46 1.40 -8.14
C ALA A 91 11.11 0.46 -9.18
N ASP A 92 12.44 0.37 -9.19
CA ASP A 92 13.24 -0.50 -10.08
C ASP A 92 13.37 -1.96 -9.58
N GLU A 93 12.92 -2.24 -8.35
CA GLU A 93 13.01 -3.57 -7.76
C GLU A 93 12.02 -4.57 -8.36
N LEU A 94 12.40 -5.85 -8.33
CA LEU A 94 11.55 -6.95 -8.76
C LEU A 94 10.22 -6.94 -7.98
N PRO A 95 9.08 -7.20 -8.65
CA PRO A 95 7.77 -7.19 -8.01
C PRO A 95 7.63 -8.21 -6.87
N SER A 96 8.48 -9.25 -6.83
CA SER A 96 8.54 -10.22 -5.73
C SER A 96 9.30 -9.72 -4.50
N ILE A 97 10.16 -8.71 -4.64
CA ILE A 97 11.02 -8.17 -3.58
C ILE A 97 10.35 -7.00 -2.87
N LYS A 98 9.63 -6.15 -3.61
CA LYS A 98 8.86 -5.00 -3.09
C LYS A 98 7.99 -5.32 -1.87
N PRO A 99 7.09 -6.33 -1.89
CA PRO A 99 6.26 -6.63 -0.73
C PRO A 99 7.08 -7.13 0.47
N TRP A 100 8.23 -7.77 0.22
CA TRP A 100 9.09 -8.28 1.28
C TRP A 100 9.83 -7.16 2.00
N VAL A 101 10.33 -6.18 1.25
CA VAL A 101 10.97 -4.98 1.80
C VAL A 101 9.97 -4.14 2.59
N CYS A 102 8.78 -3.88 2.05
CA CYS A 102 7.70 -3.19 2.78
C CYS A 102 7.39 -3.88 4.12
N ALA A 103 7.24 -5.21 4.11
CA ALA A 103 6.94 -5.95 5.33
C ALA A 103 8.05 -5.84 6.39
N ILE A 104 9.32 -5.79 5.99
CA ILE A 104 10.45 -5.59 6.91
C ILE A 104 10.40 -4.19 7.52
N GLU A 105 10.17 -3.15 6.72
CA GLU A 105 10.06 -1.76 7.19
C GLU A 105 8.87 -1.57 8.14
N GLU A 106 7.69 -2.08 7.78
CA GLU A 106 6.48 -2.03 8.60
C GLU A 106 6.70 -2.67 9.98
N ARG A 107 7.38 -3.82 10.00
CA ARG A 107 7.68 -4.54 11.24
C ARG A 107 8.82 -3.89 12.03
N ALA A 108 9.76 -3.21 11.36
CA ALA A 108 10.82 -2.44 12.00
C ALA A 108 10.27 -1.17 12.65
N GLY A 109 9.18 -0.62 12.13
CA GLY A 109 8.46 0.52 12.72
C GLY A 109 8.90 1.86 12.14
N ASP A 110 8.28 2.93 12.64
CA ASP A 110 8.37 4.25 12.03
C ASP A 110 9.82 4.78 11.98
N GLY A 111 10.21 5.27 10.79
CA GLY A 111 11.54 5.83 10.49
C GLY A 111 12.60 4.82 10.05
N TYR A 112 12.33 3.51 10.17
CA TYR A 112 13.20 2.48 9.59
C TYR A 112 12.97 2.38 8.09
N HIS A 113 14.06 2.18 7.33
CA HIS A 113 13.97 1.96 5.90
C HIS A 113 15.06 1.01 5.42
N VAL A 114 14.78 0.29 4.33
CA VAL A 114 15.69 -0.68 3.74
C VAL A 114 16.23 -0.14 2.42
N GLU A 115 17.54 -0.24 2.20
CA GLU A 115 18.15 0.11 0.91
C GLU A 115 19.06 -1.01 0.42
N ARG A 116 19.29 -1.09 -0.89
CA ARG A 116 20.29 -2.00 -1.44
C ARG A 116 21.68 -1.54 -1.04
N GLU A 117 22.48 -2.48 -0.55
CA GLU A 117 23.90 -2.23 -0.35
C GLU A 117 24.60 -2.21 -1.72
N PRO A 118 25.25 -1.10 -2.10
CA PRO A 118 25.91 -1.01 -3.40
C PRO A 118 27.16 -1.91 -3.49
N ASN A 119 27.69 -2.39 -2.36
CA ASN A 119 28.88 -3.24 -2.35
C ASN A 119 28.98 -4.10 -1.08
N PRO A 120 28.82 -5.44 -1.13
CA PRO A 120 28.73 -6.30 -2.33
C PRO A 120 27.31 -6.41 -2.92
N PRO A 121 27.17 -6.82 -4.19
CA PRO A 121 25.99 -6.57 -5.05
C PRO A 121 24.68 -7.34 -4.69
N TYR A 122 24.64 -8.03 -3.56
CA TYR A 122 23.48 -8.85 -3.15
C TYR A 122 23.01 -8.58 -1.72
N GLY A 123 23.50 -7.50 -1.09
CA GLY A 123 23.15 -7.11 0.28
C GLY A 123 22.04 -6.06 0.36
N TRP A 124 21.37 -6.05 1.51
CA TRP A 124 20.38 -5.07 1.93
C TRP A 124 20.83 -4.47 3.26
N ASN A 125 20.66 -3.17 3.41
CA ASN A 125 20.93 -2.42 4.63
C ASN A 125 19.63 -1.92 5.21
N LEU A 126 19.38 -2.24 6.48
CA LEU A 126 18.30 -1.66 7.27
C LEU A 126 18.86 -0.47 8.04
N PHE A 127 18.29 0.70 7.79
CA PHE A 127 18.60 1.95 8.44
C PHE A 127 17.60 2.23 9.55
N ASP A 128 18.07 2.79 10.66
CA ASP A 128 17.22 3.33 11.70
C ASP A 128 16.76 4.77 11.38
N PRO A 129 15.82 5.35 12.15
CA PRO A 129 15.35 6.72 11.96
C PRO A 129 16.45 7.80 12.01
N ALA A 130 17.56 7.54 12.71
CA ALA A 130 18.73 8.41 12.76
C ALA A 130 19.67 8.24 11.55
N GLY A 131 19.39 7.29 10.65
CA GLY A 131 20.17 7.01 9.45
C GLY A 131 21.39 6.12 9.67
N ALA A 132 21.48 5.40 10.79
CA ALA A 132 22.54 4.42 11.01
C ALA A 132 22.10 3.02 10.54
N VAL A 133 23.05 2.26 10.01
CA VAL A 133 22.81 0.87 9.58
C VAL A 133 22.75 -0.02 10.82
N VAL A 134 21.58 -0.62 11.08
CA VAL A 134 21.35 -1.54 12.21
C VAL A 134 21.47 -3.00 11.82
N CYS A 135 21.29 -3.32 10.54
CA CYS A 135 21.42 -4.66 10.01
C CYS A 135 21.81 -4.63 8.53
N SER A 136 22.72 -5.53 8.13
CA SER A 136 23.16 -5.70 6.74
C SER A 136 23.16 -7.18 6.36
N GLY A 137 22.70 -7.50 5.15
CA GLY A 137 22.74 -8.86 4.60
C GLY A 137 21.58 -9.20 3.67
N SER A 138 21.17 -10.46 3.61
CA SER A 138 19.98 -10.88 2.84
C SER A 138 18.69 -10.37 3.50
N LEU A 139 17.60 -10.28 2.74
CA LEU A 139 16.29 -9.92 3.29
C LEU A 139 15.85 -10.86 4.43
N ASP A 140 16.18 -12.14 4.33
CA ASP A 140 15.97 -13.14 5.39
C ASP A 140 16.67 -12.73 6.71
N ARG A 141 17.90 -12.22 6.61
CA ARG A 141 18.66 -11.73 7.77
C ARG A 141 18.03 -10.47 8.38
N LEU A 142 17.54 -9.56 7.55
CA LEU A 142 16.82 -8.36 8.01
C LEU A 142 15.50 -8.74 8.68
N GLU A 143 14.73 -9.66 8.10
CA GLU A 143 13.48 -10.17 8.67
C GLU A 143 13.70 -10.84 10.04
N LEU A 144 14.74 -11.68 10.16
CA LEU A 144 15.13 -12.29 11.43
C LEU A 144 15.51 -11.26 12.50
N TRP A 145 16.23 -10.19 12.11
CA TRP A 145 16.56 -9.10 13.02
C TRP A 145 15.31 -8.41 13.56
N VAL A 146 14.36 -8.09 12.67
CA VAL A 146 13.10 -7.43 13.05
C VAL A 146 12.25 -8.33 13.94
N LEU A 147 12.15 -9.62 13.62
CA LEU A 147 11.50 -10.64 14.45
C LEU A 147 12.11 -10.66 15.86
N HIS A 148 13.44 -10.72 15.97
CA HIS A 148 14.12 -10.74 17.26
C HIS A 148 13.86 -9.48 18.10
N ARG A 149 13.82 -8.31 17.45
CA ARG A 149 13.51 -7.03 18.11
C ARG A 149 12.09 -7.01 18.67
N THR A 150 11.10 -7.47 17.91
CA THR A 150 9.70 -7.53 18.38
C THR A 150 9.51 -8.52 19.54
N THR A 151 10.42 -9.48 19.71
CA THR A 151 10.37 -10.47 20.80
C THR A 151 11.13 -10.06 22.07
N ARG A 152 11.82 -8.91 22.09
CA ARG A 152 12.38 -8.36 23.33
C ARG A 152 11.41 -7.33 23.91
N PRO A 153 10.60 -7.69 24.92
CA PRO A 153 9.89 -6.67 25.69
C PRO A 153 10.94 -5.78 26.36
N GLN A 154 10.80 -4.46 26.17
CA GLN A 154 11.44 -3.48 27.05
C GLN A 154 10.84 -3.56 28.46
#